data_AF-A0AAN6EHP9-F1
#
_entry.id   AF-A0AAN6EHP9-F1
#
_cell.length_a   1.000
_cell.length_b   1.000
_cell.length_c   1.000
_cell.angle_alpha   90.00
_cell.angle_beta   90.00
_cell.angle_gamma   90.00
#
_symmetry.space_group_name_H-M   'P 1'
#
loop_
_entity.id
_entity.type
_entity.pdbx_description
1 polymer ?
#
loop_
_entity_poly.entity_id
_entity_poly.type
_entity_poly.pdbx_seq_one_letter_code
_entity_poly.pdbx_strand_id
1 'polypeptide(L)'
;MSPPGNSKYKESGTARLLGAGTSGILELFTFHPVDTVAKRLMSNTERIHGPGQTTAQSLSKLNQVIFRDAAAKATISKYLSLFPGLGYAAGYKVAQRMYKFGGQPVARDFLEHHYGQSFTRAFGDRNGKAMLHATAGSLIGIGEVALLPLDVLKIKR
;
A
#
# COMPACT_ATOMS: atom_id res chain seq x y z
N MET A 1 -8.09 21.11 13.53
CA MET A 1 -7.47 22.40 13.18
C MET A 1 -5.96 22.18 13.14
N SER A 2 -5.37 22.16 11.96
CA SER A 2 -3.92 21.97 11.82
C SER A 2 -3.20 23.31 12.06
N PRO A 3 -2.02 23.34 12.72
CA PRO A 3 -1.33 24.58 13.02
C PRO A 3 -0.82 25.29 11.75
N PRO A 4 -0.76 26.63 11.73
CA PRO A 4 -0.23 27.39 10.60
C PRO A 4 1.31 27.37 10.64
N GLY A 5 1.92 26.50 9.85
CA GLY A 5 3.38 26.42 9.70
C GLY A 5 3.88 27.36 8.61
N ASN A 6 4.19 28.61 8.97
CA ASN A 6 4.78 29.60 8.08
C ASN A 6 6.31 29.45 8.02
N SER A 7 6.80 28.41 7.34
CA SER A 7 8.23 28.25 7.04
C SER A 7 8.41 27.37 5.81
N LYS A 8 9.00 27.94 4.75
CA LYS A 8 9.44 27.20 3.55
C LYS A 8 10.67 26.36 3.91
N TYR A 9 10.49 25.29 4.68
CA TYR A 9 11.54 24.30 4.84
C TYR A 9 11.71 23.57 3.50
N LYS A 10 12.91 23.66 2.90
CA LYS A 10 13.31 22.74 1.83
C LYS A 10 13.38 21.35 2.47
N GLU A 11 12.34 20.55 2.29
CA GLU A 11 12.36 19.16 2.76
C GLU A 11 13.51 18.41 2.08
N SER A 12 14.37 17.80 2.89
CA SER A 12 15.46 16.97 2.40
C SER A 12 14.89 15.74 1.69
N GLY A 13 15.38 15.44 0.48
CA GLY A 13 15.02 14.22 -0.26
C GLY A 13 15.27 12.96 0.56
N THR A 14 16.32 12.96 1.39
CA THR A 14 16.62 11.85 2.32
C THR A 14 15.55 11.72 3.40
N ALA A 15 15.07 12.83 3.96
CA ALA A 15 13.99 12.81 4.95
C ALA A 15 12.68 12.28 4.35
N ARG A 16 12.37 12.66 3.10
CA ARG A 16 11.22 12.13 2.35
C ARG A 16 11.33 10.62 2.11
N LEU A 17 12.50 10.14 1.69
CA LEU A 17 12.73 8.71 1.45
C LEU A 17 12.66 7.89 2.74
N LEU A 18 13.28 8.37 3.83
CA LEU A 18 13.24 7.69 5.13
C LEU A 18 11.84 7.71 5.75
N GLY A 19 11.12 8.82 5.61
CA GLY A 19 9.71 8.94 6.03
C GLY A 19 8.81 8.00 5.25
N ALA A 20 8.96 7.95 3.92
CA ALA A 20 8.24 7.03 3.05
C ALA A 20 8.56 5.56 3.36
N GLY A 21 9.84 5.24 3.63
CA GLY A 21 10.28 3.90 4.00
C GLY A 21 9.69 3.43 5.34
N THR A 22 9.80 4.26 6.38
CA THR A 22 9.22 3.97 7.70
C THR A 22 7.70 3.84 7.62
N SER A 23 7.03 4.73 6.87
CA SER A 23 5.59 4.65 6.65
C SER A 23 5.20 3.38 5.91
N GLY A 24 5.94 2.97 4.88
CA GLY A 24 5.70 1.73 4.15
C GLY A 24 5.88 0.48 5.03
N ILE A 25 6.85 0.48 5.93
CA ILE A 25 7.05 -0.60 6.92
C ILE A 25 5.86 -0.66 7.89
N LEU A 26 5.46 0.48 8.47
CA LEU A 26 4.31 0.53 9.39
C LEU A 26 3.02 0.08 8.69
N GLU A 27 2.80 0.51 7.45
CA GLU A 27 1.65 0.10 6.67
C GLU A 27 1.63 -1.42 6.44
N LEU A 28 2.79 -2.02 6.14
CA LEU A 28 2.92 -3.46 6.01
C LEU A 28 2.59 -4.17 7.33
N PHE A 29 3.13 -3.70 8.46
CA PHE A 29 2.86 -4.34 9.77
C PHE A 29 1.40 -4.24 10.20
N THR A 30 0.73 -3.12 9.94
CA THR A 30 -0.65 -2.88 10.37
C THR A 30 -1.69 -3.43 9.40
N PHE A 31 -1.55 -3.15 8.11
CA PHE A 31 -2.60 -3.46 7.12
C PHE A 31 -2.40 -4.79 6.39
N HIS A 32 -1.18 -5.34 6.33
CA HIS A 32 -0.98 -6.63 5.68
C HIS A 32 -1.72 -7.79 6.39
N PRO A 33 -1.74 -7.88 7.73
CA PRO A 33 -2.55 -8.91 8.40
C PRO A 33 -4.02 -8.79 8.05
N VAL A 34 -4.55 -7.56 8.02
CA VAL A 34 -5.96 -7.28 7.70
C VAL A 34 -6.28 -7.68 6.26
N ASP A 35 -5.42 -7.33 5.31
CA ASP A 35 -5.55 -7.71 3.89
C ASP A 35 -5.50 -9.25 3.72
N THR A 36 -4.61 -9.93 4.43
CA THR A 36 -4.54 -11.40 4.41
C THR A 36 -5.81 -12.04 4.95
N VAL A 37 -6.36 -11.55 6.07
CA VAL A 37 -7.64 -12.04 6.60
C VAL A 37 -8.76 -11.82 5.58
N ALA A 38 -8.88 -10.61 5.04
CA ALA A 38 -9.91 -10.27 4.06
C ALA A 38 -9.82 -11.15 2.81
N LYS A 39 -8.62 -11.35 2.26
CA LYS A 39 -8.38 -12.22 1.10
C LYS A 39 -8.75 -13.67 1.39
N ARG A 40 -8.38 -14.18 2.57
CA ARG A 40 -8.73 -15.55 2.96
C ARG A 40 -10.23 -15.73 3.07
N LEU A 41 -10.94 -14.76 3.65
CA LEU A 41 -12.40 -14.76 3.72
C LEU A 41 -13.04 -14.65 2.33
N MET A 42 -12.54 -13.77 1.45
CA MET A 42 -13.04 -13.64 0.07
C MET A 42 -12.81 -14.90 -0.76
N SER A 43 -11.70 -15.60 -0.54
CA SER A 43 -11.38 -16.84 -1.25
C SER A 43 -12.11 -18.07 -0.71
N ASN A 44 -12.77 -17.96 0.45
CA ASN A 44 -13.41 -19.08 1.09
C ASN A 44 -14.80 -19.32 0.48
N THR A 45 -14.95 -20.42 -0.26
CA THR A 45 -16.22 -20.85 -0.86
C THR A 45 -17.13 -21.60 0.12
N GLU A 46 -16.65 -21.92 1.32
CA GLU A 46 -17.44 -22.63 2.32
C GLU A 46 -18.36 -21.70 3.13
N ARG A 47 -19.57 -22.19 3.44
CA ARG A 47 -20.49 -21.47 4.33
C ARG A 47 -20.02 -21.56 5.78
N ILE A 48 -19.58 -20.41 6.31
CA ILE A 48 -19.14 -20.24 7.71
C ILE A 48 -20.32 -20.40 8.68
N HIS A 49 -21.53 -20.01 8.27
CA HIS A 49 -22.77 -20.20 9.01
C HIS A 49 -23.74 -21.06 8.20
N GLY A 50 -24.26 -22.13 8.80
CA GLY A 50 -25.28 -22.98 8.20
C GLY A 50 -26.41 -23.29 9.19
N PRO A 51 -27.63 -23.59 8.72
CA PRO A 51 -28.74 -23.95 9.58
C PRO A 51 -28.37 -25.18 10.44
N GLY A 52 -28.52 -25.05 11.76
CA GLY A 52 -28.18 -26.10 12.74
C GLY A 52 -26.75 -26.08 13.30
N GLN A 53 -25.88 -25.15 12.89
CA GLN A 53 -24.54 -25.00 13.49
C GLN A 53 -24.55 -24.13 14.74
N THR A 54 -23.82 -24.56 15.78
CA THR A 54 -23.65 -23.75 16.99
C THR A 54 -22.66 -22.61 16.76
N THR A 55 -22.77 -21.53 17.55
CA THR A 55 -21.84 -20.38 17.48
C THR A 55 -20.39 -20.81 17.65
N ALA A 56 -20.13 -21.81 18.49
CA ALA A 56 -18.80 -22.38 18.71
C ALA A 56 -18.23 -23.08 17.46
N GLN A 57 -19.06 -23.84 16.72
CA GLN A 57 -18.64 -24.49 15.47
C GLN A 57 -18.36 -23.47 14.37
N SER A 58 -19.17 -22.40 14.30
CA SER A 58 -18.97 -21.30 13.35
C SER A 58 -17.65 -20.55 13.61
N LEU A 59 -17.33 -20.29 14.89
CA LEU A 59 -16.08 -19.65 15.31
C LEU A 59 -14.85 -20.53 15.02
N SER A 60 -14.95 -21.85 15.21
CA SER A 60 -13.88 -22.78 14.89
C SER A 60 -13.56 -22.79 13.39
N LYS A 61 -14.59 -22.86 12.54
CA LYS A 61 -14.45 -22.77 11.08
C LYS A 61 -13.86 -21.42 10.65
N LEU A 62 -14.32 -20.31 11.24
CA LEU A 62 -13.76 -19.00 10.98
C LEU A 62 -12.27 -18.93 11.31
N ASN A 63 -11.87 -19.44 12.47
CA ASN A 63 -10.46 -19.50 12.89
C ASN A 63 -9.62 -20.38 11.93
N GLN A 64 -10.21 -21.47 11.40
CA GLN A 64 -9.57 -22.32 10.39
C GLN A 64 -9.43 -21.62 9.03
N VAL A 65 -10.42 -20.86 8.58
CA VAL A 65 -10.36 -20.07 7.33
C VAL A 65 -9.31 -18.96 7.45
N ILE A 66 -9.27 -18.26 8.59
CA ILE A 66 -8.37 -17.14 8.83
C ILE A 66 -6.92 -17.60 9.01
N PHE A 67 -6.66 -18.63 9.81
CA PHE A 67 -5.31 -19.04 10.19
C PHE A 67 -4.81 -20.34 9.53
N ARG A 68 -5.66 -21.05 8.78
CA ARG A 68 -5.34 -22.34 8.12
C ARG A 68 -4.66 -23.30 9.11
N ASP A 69 -3.47 -23.80 8.77
CA ASP A 69 -2.68 -24.73 9.59
C ASP A 69 -2.20 -24.14 10.93
N ALA A 70 -2.27 -22.82 11.10
CA ALA A 70 -1.95 -22.14 12.35
C ALA A 70 -3.16 -21.99 13.29
N ALA A 71 -4.36 -22.44 12.89
CA ALA A 71 -5.58 -22.30 13.70
C ALA A 71 -5.47 -22.94 15.10
N ALA A 72 -4.69 -24.01 15.23
CA ALA A 72 -4.39 -24.72 16.48
C ALA A 72 -3.03 -24.35 17.11
N LYS A 73 -2.23 -23.49 16.47
CA LYS A 73 -0.88 -23.13 16.95
C LYS A 73 -0.90 -21.94 17.92
N ALA A 74 0.23 -21.71 18.58
CA ALA A 74 0.44 -20.58 19.47
C ALA A 74 0.18 -19.22 18.77
N THR A 75 -0.18 -18.20 19.57
CA THR A 75 -0.61 -16.87 19.09
C THR A 75 0.40 -16.18 18.16
N ILE A 76 1.70 -16.39 18.39
CA ILE A 76 2.76 -15.83 17.52
C ILE A 76 2.77 -16.53 16.17
N SER A 77 2.61 -17.85 16.12
CA SER A 77 2.51 -18.60 14.87
C SER A 77 1.24 -18.25 14.07
N LYS A 78 0.14 -17.93 14.77
CA LYS A 78 -1.07 -17.35 14.16
C LYS A 78 -0.79 -16.00 13.53
N TYR A 79 -0.13 -15.10 14.25
CA TYR A 79 0.23 -13.78 13.74
C TYR A 79 1.18 -13.85 12.53
N LEU A 80 2.24 -14.67 12.62
CA LEU A 80 3.16 -14.88 11.49
C LEU A 80 2.48 -15.53 10.28
N SER A 81 1.48 -16.39 10.49
CA SER A 81 0.70 -16.96 9.38
C SER A 81 -0.08 -15.91 8.59
N LEU A 82 -0.37 -14.75 9.18
CA LEU A 82 -1.05 -13.63 8.51
C LEU A 82 -0.13 -12.81 7.61
N PHE A 83 1.17 -13.11 7.60
CA PHE A 83 2.12 -12.55 6.64
C PHE A 83 2.72 -13.66 5.73
N PRO A 84 1.91 -14.25 4.85
CA PRO A 84 2.43 -15.20 3.87
C PRO A 84 3.46 -14.49 2.95
N GLY A 85 4.67 -15.06 2.84
CA GLY A 85 5.71 -14.52 1.94
C GLY A 85 6.53 -13.34 2.51
N LEU A 86 6.73 -13.29 3.82
CA LEU A 86 7.41 -12.24 4.63
C LEU A 86 8.80 -11.73 4.16
N GLY A 87 9.38 -12.26 3.08
CA GLY A 87 10.63 -11.76 2.52
C GLY A 87 10.42 -10.90 1.28
N TYR A 88 10.17 -11.57 0.15
CA TYR A 88 10.18 -10.92 -1.16
C TYR A 88 8.98 -10.02 -1.42
N ALA A 89 7.76 -10.45 -1.08
CA ALA A 89 6.54 -9.66 -1.30
C ALA A 89 6.45 -8.44 -0.36
N ALA A 90 6.97 -8.59 0.86
CA ALA A 90 7.10 -7.50 1.83
C ALA A 90 8.08 -6.42 1.32
N GLY A 91 9.28 -6.84 0.92
CA GLY A 91 10.30 -5.93 0.37
C GLY A 91 9.82 -5.22 -0.90
N TYR A 92 9.17 -5.95 -1.81
CA TYR A 92 8.56 -5.36 -3.01
C TYR A 92 7.51 -4.31 -2.66
N LYS A 93 6.56 -4.61 -1.76
CA LYS A 93 5.55 -3.63 -1.32
C LYS A 93 6.17 -2.39 -0.69
N VAL A 94 7.18 -2.55 0.16
CA VAL A 94 7.86 -1.40 0.78
C VAL A 94 8.60 -0.57 -0.27
N ALA A 95 9.34 -1.20 -1.18
CA ALA A 95 10.02 -0.51 -2.28
C ALA A 95 9.04 0.22 -3.21
N GLN A 96 7.91 -0.42 -3.53
CA GLN A 96 6.81 0.17 -4.30
C GLN A 96 6.24 1.41 -3.60
N ARG A 97 6.09 1.39 -2.27
CA ARG A 97 5.66 2.56 -1.49
C ARG A 97 6.72 3.65 -1.39
N MET A 98 7.99 3.29 -1.23
CA MET A 98 9.09 4.27 -1.28
C MET A 98 9.17 4.95 -2.63
N TYR A 99 9.02 4.21 -3.73
CA TYR A 99 8.97 4.76 -5.08
C TYR A 99 7.76 5.69 -5.27
N LYS A 100 6.57 5.26 -4.84
CA LYS A 100 5.34 6.03 -4.99
C LYS A 100 5.36 7.32 -4.18
N PHE A 101 5.62 7.22 -2.88
CA PHE A 101 5.62 8.37 -1.98
C PHE A 101 6.85 9.26 -2.13
N GLY A 102 7.99 8.70 -2.52
CA GLY A 102 9.21 9.47 -2.81
C GLY A 102 9.21 10.12 -4.19
N GLY A 103 8.64 9.45 -5.20
CA GLY A 103 8.64 9.89 -6.60
C GLY A 103 7.55 10.91 -6.92
N GLN A 104 6.39 10.83 -6.28
CA GLN A 104 5.26 11.74 -6.56
C GLN A 104 5.58 13.23 -6.31
N PRO A 105 6.25 13.62 -5.20
CA PRO A 105 6.69 15.00 -5.02
C PRO A 105 7.70 15.44 -6.06
N VAL A 106 8.66 14.57 -6.43
CA VAL A 106 9.70 14.89 -7.42
C VAL A 106 9.09 15.13 -8.80
N ALA A 107 8.20 14.24 -9.25
CA ALA A 107 7.51 14.39 -10.53
C ALA A 107 6.60 15.63 -10.54
N ARG A 108 5.93 15.91 -9.43
CA ARG A 108 5.11 17.12 -9.29
C ARG A 108 5.97 18.37 -9.35
N ASP A 109 7.05 18.45 -8.58
CA ASP A 109 7.92 19.64 -8.52
C ASP A 109 8.58 19.87 -9.90
N PHE A 110 8.93 18.81 -10.63
CA PHE A 110 9.41 18.89 -12.01
C PHE A 110 8.37 19.45 -12.99
N LEU A 111 7.13 18.94 -12.92
CA LEU A 111 6.02 19.41 -13.75
C LEU A 111 5.62 20.85 -13.42
N GLU A 112 5.63 21.22 -12.15
CA GLU A 112 5.32 22.58 -11.70
C GLU A 112 6.36 23.58 -12.21
N HIS A 113 7.65 23.22 -12.19
CA HIS A 113 8.72 24.08 -12.66
C HIS A 113 8.71 24.29 -14.19
N HIS A 114 8.47 23.23 -14.97
CA HIS A 114 8.57 23.30 -16.44
C HIS A 114 7.24 23.58 -17.13
N TYR A 115 6.14 23.06 -16.60
CA TYR A 115 4.83 23.06 -17.25
C TYR A 115 3.75 23.76 -16.43
N GLY A 116 4.04 24.24 -15.22
CA GLY A 116 3.05 24.87 -14.33
C GLY A 116 2.31 26.03 -15.00
N GLN A 117 3.02 26.92 -15.70
CA GLN A 117 2.40 28.02 -16.43
C GLN A 117 1.51 27.54 -17.59
N SER A 118 1.90 26.47 -18.28
CA SER A 118 1.10 25.86 -19.36
C SER A 118 -0.18 25.22 -18.82
N PHE A 119 -0.10 24.54 -17.66
CA PHE A 119 -1.28 23.99 -16.98
C PHE A 119 -2.23 25.09 -16.48
N THR A 120 -1.70 26.16 -15.88
CA THR A 120 -2.50 27.32 -15.47
C THR A 120 -3.16 28.01 -16.66
N ARG A 121 -2.47 28.14 -17.80
CA ARG A 121 -3.04 28.74 -19.02
C ARG A 121 -4.12 27.87 -19.67
N ALA A 122 -3.94 26.54 -19.68
CA ALA A 122 -4.87 25.62 -20.33
C ALA A 122 -6.12 25.33 -19.49
N PHE A 123 -5.99 25.24 -18.17
CA PHE A 123 -7.07 24.81 -17.27
C PHE A 123 -7.52 25.89 -16.27
N GLY A 124 -6.85 27.03 -16.21
CA GLY A 124 -7.10 28.11 -15.24
C GLY A 124 -6.43 27.87 -13.89
N ASP A 125 -6.31 28.90 -13.05
CA ASP A 125 -5.55 28.84 -11.78
C ASP A 125 -6.06 27.81 -10.77
N ARG A 126 -7.39 27.59 -10.74
CA ARG A 126 -8.01 26.66 -9.78
C ARG A 126 -7.88 25.20 -10.22
N ASN A 127 -8.10 24.93 -11.51
CA ASN A 127 -8.09 23.55 -12.02
C ASN A 127 -6.69 23.12 -12.52
N GLY A 128 -5.83 24.07 -12.89
CA GLY A 128 -4.46 23.80 -13.35
C GLY A 128 -3.61 23.11 -12.29
N LYS A 129 -3.71 23.54 -11.03
CA LYS A 129 -3.03 22.85 -9.91
C LYS A 129 -3.54 21.42 -9.73
N ALA A 130 -4.86 21.22 -9.74
CA ALA A 130 -5.45 19.89 -9.60
C ALA A 130 -5.04 18.95 -10.75
N MET A 131 -5.05 19.46 -11.98
CA MET A 131 -4.63 18.70 -13.17
C MET A 131 -3.14 18.36 -13.15
N LEU A 132 -2.30 19.27 -12.67
CA LEU A 132 -0.87 19.03 -12.50
C LEU A 132 -0.60 17.93 -11.47
N HIS A 133 -1.29 17.98 -10.32
CA HIS A 133 -1.22 16.93 -9.30
C HIS A 133 -1.70 15.57 -9.82
N ALA A 134 -2.79 15.55 -10.59
CA ALA A 134 -3.32 14.34 -11.22
C ALA A 134 -2.35 13.77 -12.26
N THR A 135 -1.73 14.63 -13.08
CA THR A 135 -0.73 14.22 -14.08
C THR A 135 0.52 13.65 -13.42
N ALA A 136 1.03 14.29 -12.37
CA ALA A 136 2.16 13.79 -11.60
C ALA A 136 1.85 12.42 -10.97
N GLY A 137 0.66 12.25 -10.39
CA GLY A 137 0.20 10.98 -9.85
C GLY A 137 0.07 9.88 -10.91
N SER A 138 -0.43 10.23 -12.10
CA SER A 138 -0.54 9.30 -13.24
C SER A 138 0.82 8.84 -13.75
N LEU A 139 1.80 9.75 -13.90
CA LEU A 139 3.16 9.40 -14.32
C LEU A 139 3.84 8.42 -13.36
N ILE A 140 3.72 8.65 -12.05
CA ILE A 140 4.24 7.72 -11.04
C ILE A 140 3.47 6.40 -11.06
N GLY A 141 2.15 6.43 -11.23
CA GLY A 141 1.33 5.22 -11.37
C GLY A 141 1.70 4.37 -12.58
N ILE A 142 2.03 4.98 -13.72
CA ILE A 142 2.54 4.27 -14.91
C ILE A 142 3.91 3.65 -14.61
N GLY A 143 4.80 4.39 -13.92
CA GLY A 143 6.09 3.87 -13.47
C GLY A 143 5.98 2.67 -12.52
N GLU A 144 4.93 2.63 -11.70
CA GLU A 144 4.59 1.51 -10.82
C GLU A 144 4.24 0.23 -11.63
N VAL A 145 3.54 0.38 -12.75
CA VAL A 145 3.20 -0.73 -13.66
C VAL A 145 4.43 -1.29 -14.37
N ALA A 146 5.44 -0.46 -14.65
CA ALA A 146 6.72 -0.93 -15.20
C ALA A 146 7.55 -1.75 -14.19
N LEU A 147 7.27 -1.65 -12.88
CA LEU A 147 7.92 -2.44 -11.83
C LEU A 147 7.27 -3.83 -11.64
N LEU A 148 6.03 -4.03 -12.09
CA LEU A 148 5.34 -5.33 -12.03
C LEU A 148 6.03 -6.48 -12.80
N PRO A 149 6.55 -6.27 -14.03
CA PRO A 149 7.31 -7.31 -14.75
C PRO A 149 8.60 -7.74 -14.05
N LEU A 150 9.26 -6.83 -13.32
CA LEU A 150 10.46 -7.14 -12.54
C LEU A 150 10.15 -8.06 -11.34
N ASP A 151 8.94 -7.99 -10.80
CA ASP A 151 8.48 -8.87 -9.71
C ASP A 151 8.11 -10.28 -10.23
N VAL A 152 7.58 -10.38 -11.45
CA VAL A 152 7.30 -11.66 -12.14
C VAL A 152 8.60 -12.38 -12.55
N LEU A 153 9.66 -11.63 -12.90
CA LEU A 153 10.97 -12.20 -13.23
C LEU A 153 11.67 -12.88 -12.05
N LYS A 154 11.26 -12.59 -10.80
CA LYS A 154 11.75 -13.28 -9.60
C LYS A 154 11.18 -14.69 -9.40
N ILE A 155 10.05 -15.01 -10.05
CA ILE A 155 9.38 -16.32 -9.95
C ILE A 155 9.99 -17.32 -10.94
N LYS A 156 10.80 -16.86 -11.91
CA LYS A 156 11.31 -17.68 -13.01
C LYS A 156 12.73 -18.24 -12.82
N ARG A 157 13.23 -18.36 -11.60
CA ARG A 157 14.49 -19.08 -11.32
C ARG A 157 14.37 -20.02 -10.13
#